data_AF-A0A7S0CYS9-F1
#
_entry.id   AF-A0A7S0CYS9-F1
#
_cell.length_a   1.000
_cell.length_b   1.000
_cell.length_c   1.000
_cell.angle_alpha   90.00
_cell.angle_beta   90.00
_cell.angle_gamma   90.00
#
_symmetry.space_group_name_H-M   'P 1'
#
loop_
_entity.id
_entity.type
_entity.pdbx_description
1 polymer ?
#
loop_
_entity_poly.entity_id
_entity_poly.type
_entity_poly.pdbx_seq_one_letter_code
_entity_poly.pdbx_strand_id
1 'polypeptide(L)'
;GLRRRAKLGTTKGKATSMSLRRSSRKRKTYVDPKTLIDDVNDIDESDPYHPDPNEDPDYDHEDDLVDLDDDDDVVDADAVHRAGLRRRAKKGKKSVESKGGGIGIHVHSPTRDSLKRADPTRADSTRADPTRADPARTDPTRADGLDLTVVTIESAKSARAKCRLCMEKIEKGEFRIGMRAWIMGRNAITWQHPECFFDTAEITRDTTGRGKCKVSKERFSKGEARMTFRSHTTKANVKLVYLADCLRCVFQTLPKDRAESIDPSEMDGYDNLSDKEKDIITNEFRTAKGGDSKREDFSGDSNKKKKSGEHSSREKKSGEQDDNAPQPVSGKGSNLSGAVAWKWGGKTCYGNLLQSKETNSHCYARTKTGKIKTLVKGKSHWWMMAA
;
A
#
# COMPACT_ATOMS: atom_id res chain seq x y z
N GLY A 1 -30.61 -58.07 50.19
CA GLY A 1 -30.64 -58.68 48.84
C GLY A 1 -30.09 -57.70 47.81
N LEU A 2 -29.14 -58.18 47.01
CA LEU A 2 -28.66 -57.72 45.69
C LEU A 2 -28.35 -56.21 45.46
N ARG A 3 -27.06 -55.82 45.42
CA ARG A 3 -26.06 -55.93 44.32
C ARG A 3 -26.19 -54.83 43.24
N ARG A 4 -25.38 -53.77 43.37
CA ARG A 4 -24.94 -52.91 42.25
C ARG A 4 -23.58 -53.41 41.76
N ARG A 5 -23.51 -53.82 40.49
CA ARG A 5 -22.30 -54.33 39.83
C ARG A 5 -21.75 -53.24 38.91
N ALA A 6 -20.49 -52.87 39.12
CA ALA A 6 -19.71 -51.98 38.28
C ALA A 6 -19.45 -52.61 36.88
N LYS A 7 -19.40 -51.77 35.85
CA LYS A 7 -18.79 -52.09 34.55
C LYS A 7 -17.69 -51.09 34.27
N LEU A 8 -16.46 -51.58 34.34
CA LEU A 8 -15.26 -50.94 33.78
C LEU A 8 -15.23 -51.25 32.28
N GLY A 9 -15.12 -50.21 31.45
CA GLY A 9 -14.94 -50.29 30.01
C GLY A 9 -13.54 -49.81 29.62
N THR A 10 -12.73 -50.75 29.18
CA THR A 10 -11.36 -50.61 28.65
C THR A 10 -11.29 -49.77 27.37
N THR A 11 -10.41 -48.77 27.32
CA THR A 11 -10.04 -48.06 26.09
C THR A 11 -8.76 -48.68 25.49
N LYS A 12 -8.89 -49.26 24.29
CA LYS A 12 -7.78 -49.74 23.46
C LYS A 12 -7.17 -48.57 22.69
N GLY A 13 -5.84 -48.56 22.63
CA GLY A 13 -5.04 -47.53 21.99
C GLY A 13 -5.06 -47.54 20.46
N LYS A 14 -4.56 -46.42 19.91
CA LYS A 14 -3.96 -46.34 18.58
C LYS A 14 -2.67 -45.55 18.70
N ALA A 15 -1.54 -46.26 18.65
CA ALA A 15 -0.23 -45.68 18.44
C ALA A 15 -0.07 -45.41 16.94
N THR A 16 -0.02 -44.13 16.56
CA THR A 16 0.37 -43.71 15.20
C THR A 16 1.88 -43.53 15.14
N SER A 17 2.53 -44.41 14.40
CA SER A 17 3.96 -44.36 14.05
C SER A 17 4.27 -43.13 13.20
N MET A 18 5.11 -42.22 13.71
CA MET A 18 5.70 -41.16 12.91
C MET A 18 6.82 -41.74 12.04
N SER A 19 6.59 -41.81 10.71
CA SER A 19 7.65 -42.12 9.75
C SER A 19 8.58 -40.92 9.62
N LEU A 20 9.81 -41.05 10.13
CA LEU A 20 10.89 -40.10 9.88
C LEU A 20 11.31 -40.16 8.41
N ARG A 21 10.85 -39.20 7.60
CA ARG A 21 11.39 -38.96 6.26
C ARG A 21 12.80 -38.40 6.40
N ARG A 22 13.81 -39.28 6.26
CA ARG A 22 15.21 -38.91 6.09
C ARG A 22 15.38 -38.11 4.80
N SER A 23 15.65 -36.81 4.93
CA SER A 23 16.04 -35.94 3.83
C SER A 23 17.48 -36.23 3.44
N SER A 24 17.66 -36.90 2.30
CA SER A 24 18.95 -37.13 1.64
C SER A 24 19.44 -35.84 0.98
N ARG A 25 19.94 -34.90 1.79
CA ARG A 25 20.78 -33.80 1.27
C ARG A 25 22.16 -34.35 0.93
N LYS A 26 22.41 -34.56 -0.36
CA LYS A 26 23.76 -34.75 -0.93
C LYS A 26 24.66 -33.60 -0.45
N ARG A 27 25.70 -33.93 0.33
CA ARG A 27 26.81 -33.01 0.63
C ARG A 27 27.50 -32.67 -0.70
N LYS A 28 27.49 -31.40 -1.09
CA LYS A 28 28.46 -30.86 -2.03
C LYS A 28 29.81 -30.82 -1.30
N THR A 29 30.76 -31.60 -1.79
CA THR A 29 32.17 -31.50 -1.42
C THR A 29 32.67 -30.12 -1.84
N TYR A 30 33.22 -29.39 -0.87
CA TYR A 30 33.91 -28.13 -1.08
C TYR A 30 35.27 -28.46 -1.70
N VAL A 31 35.51 -27.99 -2.92
CA VAL A 31 36.84 -28.04 -3.56
C VAL A 31 37.52 -26.71 -3.22
N ASP A 32 38.71 -26.84 -2.67
CA ASP A 32 39.57 -25.76 -2.16
C ASP A 32 40.09 -24.88 -3.32
N PRO A 33 39.86 -23.55 -3.33
CA PRO A 33 40.31 -22.69 -4.41
C PRO A 33 41.72 -22.18 -4.13
N LYS A 34 42.70 -23.08 -4.13
CA LYS A 34 44.14 -22.75 -4.16
C LYS A 34 44.89 -23.87 -4.87
N THR A 35 44.86 -23.85 -6.19
CA THR A 35 45.85 -24.41 -7.13
C THR A 35 45.25 -24.37 -8.53
N LEU A 36 45.52 -23.32 -9.29
CA LEU A 36 45.52 -23.31 -10.76
C LEU A 36 46.00 -21.93 -11.20
N ILE A 37 47.31 -21.78 -11.10
CA ILE A 37 48.11 -20.85 -11.88
C ILE A 37 48.78 -21.72 -12.96
N ASP A 38 48.81 -21.15 -14.16
CA ASP A 38 49.52 -21.55 -15.38
C ASP A 38 48.88 -22.56 -16.34
N ASP A 39 49.00 -22.16 -17.61
CA ASP A 39 48.80 -22.87 -18.87
C ASP A 39 47.36 -23.10 -19.34
N VAL A 40 46.91 -22.31 -20.34
CA VAL A 40 46.83 -22.74 -21.76
C VAL A 40 46.56 -21.51 -22.63
N ASN A 41 47.56 -21.18 -23.47
CA ASN A 41 47.47 -20.32 -24.65
C ASN A 41 46.55 -20.95 -25.71
N ASP A 42 46.09 -20.12 -26.65
CA ASP A 42 45.47 -20.48 -27.93
C ASP A 42 44.01 -20.97 -27.89
N ILE A 43 43.09 -20.01 -27.92
CA ILE A 43 41.82 -20.22 -28.63
C ILE A 43 41.66 -19.11 -29.66
N ASP A 44 41.86 -19.59 -30.88
CA ASP A 44 41.54 -19.12 -32.22
C ASP A 44 40.54 -17.96 -32.36
N GLU A 45 40.97 -17.08 -33.25
CA GLU A 45 40.41 -15.84 -33.70
C GLU A 45 39.61 -16.14 -34.97
N SER A 46 38.33 -16.51 -34.85
CA SER A 46 37.42 -16.54 -36.01
C SER A 46 35.96 -16.73 -35.61
N ASP A 47 35.22 -15.61 -35.45
CA ASP A 47 33.82 -15.59 -35.88
C ASP A 47 33.31 -14.14 -36.14
N PRO A 48 33.40 -13.61 -37.37
CA PRO A 48 32.71 -12.39 -37.74
C PRO A 48 31.29 -12.75 -38.19
N TYR A 49 30.35 -12.79 -37.26
CA TYR A 49 28.92 -12.84 -37.60
C TYR A 49 28.48 -11.47 -38.11
N HIS A 50 28.58 -11.30 -39.43
CA HIS A 50 28.05 -10.16 -40.16
C HIS A 50 26.57 -10.45 -40.47
N PRO A 51 25.59 -9.73 -39.90
CA PRO A 51 24.20 -9.87 -40.33
C PRO A 51 24.05 -9.31 -41.75
N ASP A 52 23.50 -10.13 -42.65
CA ASP A 52 23.17 -9.79 -44.03
C ASP A 52 22.08 -8.69 -44.05
N PRO A 53 22.31 -7.53 -44.70
CA PRO A 53 21.35 -6.43 -44.73
C PRO A 53 20.23 -6.57 -45.77
N ASN A 54 20.02 -7.72 -46.41
CA ASN A 54 19.05 -7.88 -47.51
C ASN A 54 17.90 -8.88 -47.27
N GLU A 55 17.56 -9.23 -46.02
CA GLU A 55 16.30 -9.93 -45.77
C GLU A 55 15.17 -8.92 -45.57
N ASP A 56 14.54 -8.54 -46.69
CA ASP A 56 13.21 -7.92 -46.75
C ASP A 56 12.16 -8.88 -46.17
N PRO A 57 11.45 -8.53 -45.09
CA PRO A 57 10.27 -9.28 -44.68
C PRO A 57 9.06 -8.74 -45.45
N ASP A 58 8.85 -9.25 -46.66
CA ASP A 58 7.55 -9.25 -47.33
C ASP A 58 6.59 -10.12 -46.50
N TYR A 59 5.95 -9.49 -45.50
CA TYR A 59 4.87 -10.08 -44.72
C TYR A 59 3.55 -9.65 -45.33
N ASP A 60 3.23 -10.25 -46.48
CA ASP A 60 1.88 -10.24 -47.05
C ASP A 60 0.96 -11.03 -46.11
N HIS A 61 0.21 -10.30 -45.28
CA HIS A 61 -0.91 -10.83 -44.53
C HIS A 61 -2.20 -10.31 -45.17
N GLU A 62 -2.49 -10.85 -46.34
CA GLU A 62 -3.84 -10.87 -46.90
C GLU A 62 -4.63 -11.99 -46.19
N ASP A 63 -5.96 -11.81 -46.15
CA ASP A 63 -6.98 -12.79 -45.81
C ASP A 63 -7.25 -13.05 -44.31
N ASP A 64 -8.23 -12.32 -43.78
CA ASP A 64 -9.49 -12.96 -43.33
C ASP A 64 -10.54 -11.90 -43.01
N LEU A 65 -11.21 -11.43 -44.08
CA LEU A 65 -12.54 -10.84 -44.01
C LEU A 65 -13.53 -11.94 -43.60
N VAL A 66 -13.87 -11.98 -42.32
CA VAL A 66 -15.09 -12.66 -41.86
C VAL A 66 -16.20 -11.63 -41.75
N ASP A 67 -16.97 -11.54 -42.82
CA ASP A 67 -18.34 -11.03 -42.81
C ASP A 67 -19.18 -11.92 -41.89
N LEU A 68 -19.50 -11.40 -40.70
CA LEU A 68 -20.55 -11.94 -39.85
C LEU A 68 -21.74 -10.99 -39.98
N ASP A 69 -22.44 -11.15 -41.10
CA ASP A 69 -23.89 -10.95 -41.17
C ASP A 69 -24.53 -12.05 -40.33
N ASP A 70 -25.04 -11.70 -39.16
CA ASP A 70 -26.13 -12.46 -38.53
C ASP A 70 -27.14 -11.44 -38.00
N ASP A 71 -28.21 -11.37 -38.79
CA ASP A 71 -29.54 -10.92 -38.46
C ASP A 71 -30.10 -11.61 -37.20
N ASP A 72 -31.32 -11.19 -36.82
CA ASP A 72 -32.23 -11.86 -35.88
C ASP A 72 -32.01 -11.55 -34.38
N ASP A 73 -32.74 -10.58 -33.84
CA ASP A 73 -34.16 -10.80 -33.54
C ASP A 73 -34.71 -9.73 -32.59
N VAL A 74 -35.80 -9.13 -33.08
CA VAL A 74 -36.72 -8.28 -32.35
C VAL A 74 -37.56 -9.17 -31.43
N VAL A 75 -37.44 -8.99 -30.12
CA VAL A 75 -38.52 -9.35 -29.20
C VAL A 75 -38.80 -8.21 -28.22
N ASP A 76 -39.87 -7.49 -28.54
CA ASP A 76 -40.71 -6.79 -27.58
C ASP A 76 -41.19 -7.77 -26.50
N ALA A 77 -40.92 -7.44 -25.24
CA ALA A 77 -41.61 -8.04 -24.10
C ALA A 77 -41.79 -6.97 -23.02
N ASP A 78 -42.74 -6.09 -23.29
CA ASP A 78 -43.45 -5.35 -22.28
C ASP A 78 -44.27 -6.32 -21.41
N ALA A 79 -44.52 -5.92 -20.16
CA ALA A 79 -45.53 -6.44 -19.24
C ALA A 79 -45.14 -7.49 -18.16
N VAL A 80 -45.52 -7.09 -16.93
CA VAL A 80 -45.95 -7.86 -15.76
C VAL A 80 -44.87 -8.43 -14.81
N HIS A 81 -44.54 -7.68 -13.74
CA HIS A 81 -45.15 -7.99 -12.44
C HIS A 81 -44.99 -6.87 -11.38
N ARG A 82 -46.16 -6.46 -10.90
CA ARG A 82 -46.46 -5.62 -9.76
C ARG A 82 -46.52 -6.50 -8.51
N ALA A 83 -45.98 -6.04 -7.38
CA ALA A 83 -46.35 -6.32 -5.97
C ALA A 83 -45.16 -6.63 -5.06
N GLY A 84 -45.07 -5.94 -3.92
CA GLY A 84 -44.10 -6.31 -2.88
C GLY A 84 -43.75 -5.31 -1.79
N LEU A 85 -44.58 -4.29 -1.51
CA LEU A 85 -44.45 -3.45 -0.32
C LEU A 85 -44.55 -4.32 0.96
N ARG A 86 -43.45 -4.51 1.68
CA ARG A 86 -43.48 -4.96 3.09
C ARG A 86 -42.79 -3.94 3.99
N ARG A 87 -43.64 -3.09 4.57
CA ARG A 87 -43.41 -2.25 5.74
C ARG A 87 -42.94 -3.14 6.91
N ARG A 88 -41.75 -2.90 7.48
CA ARG A 88 -41.39 -3.45 8.80
C ARG A 88 -41.65 -2.39 9.86
N ALA A 89 -42.62 -2.70 10.70
CA ALA A 89 -43.16 -1.88 11.76
C ALA A 89 -42.16 -1.65 12.90
N LYS A 90 -42.25 -0.46 13.49
CA LYS A 90 -41.72 -0.08 14.80
C LYS A 90 -42.40 -0.91 15.91
N LYS A 91 -41.59 -1.54 16.76
CA LYS A 91 -41.92 -1.99 18.13
C LYS A 91 -40.76 -1.45 18.98
N GLY A 92 -40.92 -0.67 20.04
CA GLY A 92 -41.92 -0.73 21.09
C GLY A 92 -41.13 -0.84 22.41
N LYS A 93 -41.19 0.21 23.22
CA LYS A 93 -40.53 0.41 24.53
C LYS A 93 -40.60 -0.84 25.44
N LYS A 94 -39.57 -1.06 26.25
CA LYS A 94 -39.72 -1.55 27.64
C LYS A 94 -38.63 -0.97 28.53
N SER A 95 -39.06 -0.12 29.45
CA SER A 95 -38.39 0.25 30.69
C SER A 95 -38.37 -0.95 31.64
N VAL A 96 -37.24 -1.22 32.28
CA VAL A 96 -37.20 -1.99 33.52
C VAL A 96 -36.24 -1.31 34.47
N GLU A 97 -36.78 -0.99 35.62
CA GLU A 97 -36.21 -0.38 36.80
C GLU A 97 -36.04 -1.50 37.83
N SER A 98 -34.84 -1.71 38.37
CA SER A 98 -34.66 -2.45 39.64
C SER A 98 -33.26 -2.27 40.24
N LYS A 99 -33.21 -1.39 41.24
CA LYS A 99 -32.67 -1.54 42.60
C LYS A 99 -31.49 -2.51 42.85
N GLY A 100 -30.48 -1.96 43.52
CA GLY A 100 -29.99 -2.47 44.81
C GLY A 100 -28.81 -3.43 44.77
N GLY A 101 -27.65 -2.99 45.28
CA GLY A 101 -26.50 -3.87 45.50
C GLY A 101 -25.29 -3.13 46.04
N GLY A 102 -25.36 -2.68 47.29
CA GLY A 102 -24.19 -2.25 48.05
C GLY A 102 -23.52 -3.48 48.68
N ILE A 103 -22.22 -3.66 48.45
CA ILE A 103 -21.40 -4.63 49.17
C ILE A 103 -20.11 -3.92 49.57
N GLY A 104 -19.94 -3.72 50.87
CA GLY A 104 -18.76 -3.14 51.49
C GLY A 104 -17.58 -4.09 51.44
N ILE A 105 -16.39 -3.53 51.25
CA ILE A 105 -15.12 -4.26 51.25
C ILE A 105 -14.53 -4.13 52.65
N HIS A 106 -14.61 -5.22 53.43
CA HIS A 106 -13.92 -5.35 54.70
C HIS A 106 -12.43 -5.63 54.46
N VAL A 107 -11.60 -4.79 55.07
CA VAL A 107 -10.15 -4.95 55.20
C VAL A 107 -9.89 -6.00 56.27
N HIS A 108 -9.18 -7.09 55.96
CA HIS A 108 -8.59 -7.99 56.94
C HIS A 108 -7.15 -8.30 56.54
N SER A 109 -6.23 -7.82 57.36
CA SER A 109 -4.82 -8.17 57.39
C SER A 109 -4.63 -9.62 57.83
N PRO A 110 -3.65 -10.36 57.29
CA PRO A 110 -3.09 -11.52 57.98
C PRO A 110 -1.71 -11.21 58.55
N THR A 111 -1.58 -11.60 59.81
CA THR A 111 -0.41 -11.59 60.67
C THR A 111 0.67 -12.58 60.24
N ARG A 112 1.90 -12.26 60.66
CA ARG A 112 3.09 -13.11 60.74
C ARG A 112 2.81 -14.47 61.38
N ASP A 113 3.41 -15.51 60.82
CA ASP A 113 4.51 -16.30 61.42
C ASP A 113 4.52 -17.71 60.82
N SER A 114 5.68 -18.14 60.31
CA SER A 114 6.28 -19.45 60.63
C SER A 114 7.49 -19.72 59.74
N LEU A 115 8.64 -19.68 60.41
CA LEU A 115 9.95 -20.11 59.97
C LEU A 115 9.94 -21.61 59.58
N LYS A 116 10.49 -21.95 58.41
CA LYS A 116 11.25 -23.20 58.22
C LYS A 116 12.46 -22.97 57.32
N ARG A 117 13.55 -23.60 57.74
CA ARG A 117 14.96 -23.45 57.39
C ARG A 117 15.40 -24.71 56.61
N ALA A 118 16.16 -24.53 55.53
CA ALA A 118 17.08 -25.50 54.86
C ALA A 118 17.47 -24.89 53.49
N ASP A 119 18.66 -24.95 52.90
CA ASP A 119 20.03 -25.38 53.25
C ASP A 119 20.88 -24.93 52.03
N PRO A 120 22.05 -24.26 52.15
CA PRO A 120 22.78 -23.76 50.99
C PRO A 120 23.97 -24.67 50.68
N THR A 121 23.85 -25.54 49.68
CA THR A 121 25.04 -26.08 48.99
C THR A 121 24.68 -26.57 47.61
N ARG A 122 25.40 -26.03 46.61
CA ARG A 122 25.88 -26.65 45.36
C ARG A 122 25.77 -25.69 44.18
N ALA A 123 26.71 -24.74 44.14
CA ALA A 123 27.11 -24.08 42.91
C ALA A 123 27.99 -25.07 42.12
N ASP A 124 27.56 -25.42 40.90
CA ASP A 124 28.38 -26.12 39.93
C ASP A 124 28.62 -25.16 38.75
N SER A 125 29.79 -24.51 38.79
CA SER A 125 30.24 -23.53 37.80
C SER A 125 31.02 -24.24 36.70
N THR A 126 30.32 -24.78 35.70
CA THR A 126 30.96 -25.21 34.45
C THR A 126 30.85 -24.12 33.39
N ARG A 127 31.88 -23.27 33.38
CA ARG A 127 32.63 -22.79 32.19
C ARG A 127 31.83 -22.73 30.87
N ALA A 128 31.19 -21.59 30.60
CA ALA A 128 30.84 -21.19 29.24
C ALA A 128 31.96 -20.30 28.68
N ASP A 129 32.63 -20.81 27.65
CA ASP A 129 33.72 -20.17 26.90
C ASP A 129 33.14 -19.15 25.90
N PRO A 130 33.45 -17.83 25.98
CA PRO A 130 32.77 -16.79 25.21
C PRO A 130 33.30 -16.59 23.78
N THR A 131 34.25 -17.38 23.28
CA THR A 131 34.98 -17.02 22.05
C THR A 131 34.43 -17.62 20.75
N ARG A 132 33.17 -18.07 20.71
CA ARG A 132 32.57 -18.63 19.47
C ARG A 132 31.21 -18.03 19.11
N ALA A 133 31.09 -16.70 19.17
CA ALA A 133 30.01 -15.98 18.50
C ALA A 133 30.51 -15.53 17.12
N ASP A 134 30.13 -16.27 16.09
CA ASP A 134 30.41 -15.97 14.68
C ASP A 134 29.39 -14.90 14.21
N PRO A 135 29.79 -13.64 13.92
CA PRO A 135 28.86 -12.51 13.71
C PRO A 135 28.14 -12.53 12.35
N ALA A 136 28.38 -13.52 11.48
CA ALA A 136 27.94 -13.49 10.09
C ALA A 136 26.55 -14.12 9.81
N ARG A 137 25.76 -14.48 10.83
CA ARG A 137 24.50 -15.23 10.61
C ARG A 137 23.27 -14.70 11.36
N THR A 138 23.22 -13.39 11.60
CA THR A 138 21.96 -12.73 11.95
C THR A 138 21.07 -12.64 10.72
N ASP A 139 20.09 -13.54 10.65
CA ASP A 139 18.97 -13.45 9.71
C ASP A 139 18.22 -12.13 9.96
N PRO A 140 18.22 -11.17 9.02
CA PRO A 140 17.57 -9.86 9.22
C PRO A 140 16.04 -9.96 9.32
N THR A 141 15.47 -11.16 9.15
CA THR A 141 14.02 -11.35 9.08
C THR A 141 13.35 -11.52 10.45
N ARG A 142 14.09 -11.53 11.57
CA ARG A 142 13.52 -11.84 12.90
C ARG A 142 13.69 -10.76 13.97
N ALA A 143 14.09 -9.55 13.61
CA ALA A 143 14.00 -8.41 14.51
C ALA A 143 12.60 -7.79 14.41
N ASP A 144 11.68 -8.26 15.25
CA ASP A 144 10.39 -7.62 15.53
C ASP A 144 10.59 -6.34 16.38
N GLY A 145 11.56 -5.50 16.00
CA GLY A 145 11.97 -4.29 16.69
C GLY A 145 11.85 -3.10 15.77
N LEU A 146 10.73 -2.37 15.89
CA LEU A 146 10.51 -1.04 15.33
C LEU A 146 10.73 -0.93 13.80
N ASP A 147 9.81 -1.55 13.03
CA ASP A 147 9.50 -1.25 11.61
C ASP A 147 8.89 0.18 11.52
N LEU A 148 9.67 1.18 11.96
CA LEU A 148 9.33 2.60 11.98
C LEU A 148 9.67 3.29 10.65
N THR A 149 10.51 2.67 9.83
CA THR A 149 10.86 3.19 8.52
C THR A 149 9.84 2.72 7.49
N VAL A 150 9.10 3.67 6.91
CA VAL A 150 8.12 3.43 5.84
C VAL A 150 8.77 2.76 4.63
N VAL A 151 10.05 3.06 4.44
CA VAL A 151 10.90 2.57 3.36
C VAL A 151 12.13 1.90 3.94
N THR A 152 12.63 0.88 3.26
CA THR A 152 13.93 0.26 3.52
C THR A 152 14.92 0.79 2.50
N ILE A 153 16.12 1.18 2.91
CA ILE A 153 17.15 1.68 2.00
C ILE A 153 18.38 0.82 2.18
N GLU A 154 18.90 0.27 1.09
CA GLU A 154 20.16 -0.49 1.10
C GLU A 154 20.86 -0.40 -0.27
N SER A 155 22.16 -0.64 -0.28
CA SER A 155 22.90 -0.93 -1.51
C SER A 155 22.54 -2.32 -2.02
N ALA A 156 22.33 -2.45 -3.34
CA ALA A 156 21.90 -3.68 -3.95
C ALA A 156 22.97 -4.78 -3.83
N LYS A 157 22.61 -5.88 -3.17
CA LYS A 157 23.51 -7.03 -2.98
C LYS A 157 23.81 -7.80 -4.29
N SER A 158 22.95 -7.62 -5.30
CA SER A 158 23.03 -8.26 -6.62
C SER A 158 22.21 -7.48 -7.65
N ALA A 159 22.57 -7.57 -8.93
CA ALA A 159 21.89 -6.94 -10.07
C ALA A 159 20.59 -7.65 -10.54
N ARG A 160 19.93 -8.40 -9.65
CA ARG A 160 18.70 -9.17 -9.97
C ARG A 160 17.42 -8.37 -9.77
N ALA A 161 17.49 -7.24 -9.07
CA ALA A 161 16.32 -6.40 -8.81
C ALA A 161 16.04 -5.52 -10.04
N LYS A 162 14.76 -5.26 -10.29
CA LYS A 162 14.31 -4.27 -11.27
C LYS A 162 13.52 -3.19 -10.55
N CYS A 163 13.74 -1.93 -10.92
CA CYS A 163 12.97 -0.80 -10.42
C CYS A 163 11.49 -0.96 -10.80
N ARG A 164 10.58 -0.79 -9.84
CA ARG A 164 9.13 -0.95 -10.10
C ARG A 164 8.48 0.22 -10.82
N LEU A 165 9.19 1.32 -11.05
CA LEU A 165 8.70 2.43 -11.86
C LEU A 165 9.18 2.30 -13.31
N CYS A 166 10.48 2.45 -13.56
CA CYS A 166 11.04 2.43 -14.92
C CYS A 166 11.28 1.01 -15.49
N MET A 167 11.19 -0.04 -14.65
CA MET A 167 11.40 -1.44 -15.04
C MET A 167 12.84 -1.83 -15.45
N GLU A 168 13.79 -0.92 -15.30
CA GLU A 168 15.23 -1.14 -15.52
C GLU A 168 15.87 -1.94 -14.37
N LYS A 169 17.02 -2.55 -14.63
CA LYS A 169 17.79 -3.30 -13.62
C LYS A 169 18.49 -2.33 -12.67
N ILE A 170 18.54 -2.69 -11.40
CA ILE A 170 19.30 -1.97 -10.36
C ILE A 170 20.64 -2.68 -10.21
N GLU A 171 21.75 -1.98 -10.44
CA GLU A 171 23.07 -2.60 -10.47
C GLU A 171 23.59 -2.97 -9.08
N LYS A 172 24.50 -3.96 -9.01
CA LYS A 172 25.08 -4.38 -7.73
C LYS A 172 25.90 -3.22 -7.13
N GLY A 173 25.62 -2.87 -5.88
CA GLY A 173 26.26 -1.76 -5.17
C GLY A 173 25.46 -0.46 -5.21
N GLU A 174 24.54 -0.31 -6.17
CA GLU A 174 23.69 0.89 -6.29
C GLU A 174 22.67 0.97 -5.16
N PHE A 175 22.36 2.18 -4.68
CA PHE A 175 21.30 2.36 -3.68
C PHE A 175 19.93 2.06 -4.27
N ARG A 176 19.07 1.45 -3.46
CA ARG A 176 17.69 1.17 -3.84
C ARG A 176 16.75 1.35 -2.66
N ILE A 177 15.53 1.76 -2.98
CA ILE A 177 14.48 2.01 -2.01
C ILE A 177 13.48 0.87 -2.09
N GLY A 178 13.28 0.23 -0.94
CA GLY A 178 12.45 -0.94 -0.72
C GLY A 178 11.15 -0.58 -0.02
N MET A 179 10.02 -1.08 -0.51
CA MET A 179 8.74 -1.01 0.18
C MET A 179 8.15 -2.42 0.33
N ARG A 180 7.57 -2.74 1.49
CA ARG A 180 6.89 -4.03 1.69
C ARG A 180 5.60 -4.05 0.88
N ALA A 181 5.44 -5.04 0.00
CA ALA A 181 4.25 -5.24 -0.80
C ALA A 181 3.75 -6.68 -0.78
N TRP A 182 2.43 -6.84 -0.91
CA TRP A 182 1.81 -8.15 -1.07
C TRP A 182 1.88 -8.55 -2.55
N ILE A 183 2.73 -9.52 -2.87
CA ILE A 183 2.98 -9.99 -4.24
C ILE A 183 2.89 -11.50 -4.25
N MET A 184 2.01 -12.03 -5.12
CA MET A 184 1.85 -13.48 -5.34
C MET A 184 1.61 -14.27 -4.03
N GLY A 185 0.71 -13.77 -3.18
CA GLY A 185 0.31 -14.46 -1.95
C GLY A 185 1.32 -14.36 -0.79
N ARG A 186 2.35 -13.52 -0.90
CA ARG A 186 3.34 -13.30 0.16
C ARG A 186 3.74 -11.83 0.30
N ASN A 187 4.24 -11.46 1.47
CA ASN A 187 4.90 -10.19 1.68
C ASN A 187 6.33 -10.25 1.09
N ALA A 188 6.64 -9.33 0.18
CA ALA A 188 7.96 -9.18 -0.43
C ALA A 188 8.32 -7.69 -0.54
N ILE A 189 9.62 -7.36 -0.51
CA ILE A 189 10.08 -5.99 -0.73
C ILE A 189 10.13 -5.73 -2.24
N THR A 190 9.49 -4.65 -2.68
CA THR A 190 9.62 -4.09 -4.03
C THR A 190 10.68 -3.01 -4.04
N TRP A 191 11.54 -3.03 -5.06
CA TRP A 191 12.66 -2.10 -5.18
C TRP A 191 12.38 -1.03 -6.23
N GLN A 192 12.85 0.19 -5.97
CA GLN A 192 12.86 1.33 -6.87
C GLN A 192 14.22 2.02 -6.83
N HIS A 193 14.62 2.69 -7.92
CA HIS A 193 15.73 3.63 -7.88
C HIS A 193 15.38 4.79 -6.92
N PRO A 194 16.38 5.42 -6.29
CA PRO A 194 16.18 6.61 -5.47
C PRO A 194 15.44 7.73 -6.22
N GLU A 195 15.78 7.95 -7.49
CA GLU A 195 15.17 9.00 -8.33
C GLU A 195 13.70 8.70 -8.64
N CYS A 196 13.42 7.46 -9.06
CA CYS A 196 12.08 6.97 -9.35
C CYS A 196 11.12 6.97 -8.15
N PHE A 197 11.64 7.07 -6.92
CA PHE A 197 10.80 7.03 -5.73
C PHE A 197 9.87 8.26 -5.64
N PHE A 198 10.38 9.45 -5.94
CA PHE A 198 9.62 10.70 -5.85
C PHE A 198 8.59 10.86 -6.96
N ASP A 199 8.83 10.31 -8.15
CA ASP A 199 7.88 10.32 -9.26
C ASP A 199 6.58 9.55 -8.95
N THR A 200 6.61 8.71 -7.91
CA THR A 200 5.42 7.96 -7.43
C THR A 200 4.76 8.57 -6.21
N ALA A 201 5.32 9.65 -5.66
CA ALA A 201 4.77 10.33 -4.51
C ALA A 201 3.59 11.22 -4.94
N GLU A 202 2.46 11.07 -4.26
CA GLU A 202 1.25 11.87 -4.50
C GLU A 202 0.74 12.47 -3.18
N ILE A 203 0.34 13.73 -3.20
CA ILE A 203 -0.29 14.42 -2.07
C ILE A 203 -1.80 14.19 -2.18
N THR A 204 -2.39 13.52 -1.19
CA THR A 204 -3.82 13.22 -1.18
C THR A 204 -4.48 13.68 0.11
N ARG A 205 -5.79 13.91 0.07
CA ARG A 205 -6.60 14.09 1.29
C ARG A 205 -7.28 12.79 1.67
N ASP A 206 -7.26 12.45 2.96
CA ASP A 206 -7.93 11.22 3.41
C ASP A 206 -9.45 11.36 3.35
N THR A 207 -10.12 10.55 2.54
CA THR A 207 -11.57 10.65 2.36
C THR A 207 -12.38 9.91 3.44
N THR A 208 -11.75 8.99 4.17
CA THR A 208 -12.46 8.02 5.03
C THR A 208 -12.23 8.18 6.53
N GLY A 209 -11.12 8.76 6.96
CA GLY A 209 -10.66 8.77 8.36
C GLY A 209 -10.19 7.40 8.89
N ARG A 210 -10.18 6.36 8.04
CA ARG A 210 -9.90 4.98 8.48
C ARG A 210 -8.43 4.61 8.39
N GLY A 211 -7.68 5.32 7.56
CA GLY A 211 -6.24 5.08 7.38
C GLY A 211 -5.44 5.45 8.62
N LYS A 212 -4.22 4.91 8.71
CA LYS A 212 -3.22 5.27 9.72
C LYS A 212 -1.93 5.73 9.05
N CYS A 213 -1.28 6.71 9.64
CA CYS A 213 0.06 7.15 9.28
C CYS A 213 1.04 5.98 9.44
N LYS A 214 1.88 5.74 8.43
CA LYS A 214 2.84 4.63 8.50
C LYS A 214 4.01 4.90 9.44
N VAL A 215 4.35 6.16 9.70
CA VAL A 215 5.36 6.57 10.68
C VAL A 215 4.76 6.57 12.09
N SER A 216 3.88 7.52 12.40
CA SER A 216 3.35 7.71 13.76
C SER A 216 2.29 6.69 14.20
N LYS A 217 1.76 5.87 13.27
CA LYS A 217 0.64 4.92 13.49
C LYS A 217 -0.69 5.58 13.92
N GLU A 218 -0.74 6.91 14.01
CA GLU A 218 -1.95 7.68 14.29
C GLU A 218 -2.97 7.60 13.14
N ARG A 219 -4.26 7.72 13.46
CA ARG A 219 -5.30 7.77 12.44
C ARG A 219 -5.30 9.12 11.72
N PHE A 220 -5.67 9.11 10.45
CA PHE A 220 -5.98 10.34 9.73
C PHE A 220 -7.39 10.83 10.07
N SER A 221 -7.55 12.14 10.11
CA SER A 221 -8.85 12.80 10.10
C SER A 221 -9.40 12.86 8.67
N LYS A 222 -10.73 12.86 8.53
CA LYS A 222 -11.37 13.01 7.22
C LYS A 222 -11.04 14.41 6.66
N GLY A 223 -10.44 14.45 5.47
CA GLY A 223 -9.98 15.66 4.80
C GLY A 223 -8.52 16.03 5.09
N GLU A 224 -7.85 15.35 6.02
CA GLU A 224 -6.45 15.63 6.37
C GLU A 224 -5.53 15.30 5.18
N ALA A 225 -4.65 16.25 4.85
CA ALA A 225 -3.63 16.05 3.83
C ALA A 225 -2.58 15.05 4.30
N ARG A 226 -2.12 14.22 3.36
CA ARG A 226 -1.09 13.22 3.58
C ARG A 226 -0.30 12.98 2.31
N MET A 227 0.97 12.64 2.48
CA MET A 227 1.79 12.13 1.38
C MET A 227 1.56 10.64 1.23
N THR A 228 1.49 10.18 -0.02
CA THR A 228 1.31 8.77 -0.36
C THR A 228 2.46 8.32 -1.24
N PHE A 229 3.24 7.37 -0.76
CA PHE A 229 4.27 6.71 -1.55
C PHE A 229 3.71 5.42 -2.15
N ARG A 230 4.01 5.15 -3.42
CA ARG A 230 3.51 3.98 -4.12
C ARG A 230 4.65 3.11 -4.65
N SER A 231 4.57 1.83 -4.34
CA SER A 231 5.44 0.82 -4.95
C SER A 231 4.59 -0.39 -5.29
N HIS A 232 4.52 -0.70 -6.59
CA HIS A 232 3.58 -1.70 -7.11
C HIS A 232 2.13 -1.39 -6.71
N THR A 233 1.46 -2.31 -6.02
CA THR A 233 0.08 -2.21 -5.52
C THR A 233 0.01 -1.65 -4.11
N THR A 234 1.15 -1.49 -3.42
CA THR A 234 1.17 -0.96 -2.06
C THR A 234 1.21 0.56 -2.07
N LYS A 235 0.41 1.13 -1.17
CA LYS A 235 0.47 2.55 -0.81
C LYS A 235 0.90 2.69 0.64
N ALA A 236 1.84 3.60 0.90
CA ALA A 236 2.20 4.02 2.25
C ALA A 236 1.79 5.48 2.45
N ASN A 237 0.87 5.70 3.39
CA ASN A 237 0.36 7.02 3.70
C ASN A 237 1.08 7.59 4.93
N VAL A 238 1.57 8.82 4.84
CA VAL A 238 2.34 9.50 5.89
C VAL A 238 1.75 10.90 6.11
N LYS A 239 1.54 11.31 7.36
CA LYS A 239 1.13 12.70 7.67
C LYS A 239 2.26 13.66 7.31
N LEU A 240 1.91 14.88 6.90
CA LEU A 240 2.90 15.85 6.43
C LEU A 240 3.99 16.13 7.48
N VAL A 241 3.63 16.25 8.76
CA VAL A 241 4.56 16.53 9.88
C VAL A 241 5.59 15.43 10.22
N TYR A 242 5.50 14.26 9.57
CA TYR A 242 6.46 13.16 9.74
C TYR A 242 7.20 12.85 8.44
N LEU A 243 7.18 13.77 7.48
CA LEU A 243 7.83 13.58 6.19
C LEU A 243 9.34 13.63 6.32
N ALA A 244 9.89 14.53 7.13
CA ALA A 244 11.33 14.64 7.33
C ALA A 244 11.93 13.31 7.83
N ASP A 245 11.27 12.66 8.79
CA ASP A 245 11.73 11.39 9.35
C ASP A 245 11.69 10.25 8.32
N CYS A 246 10.80 10.31 7.34
CA CYS A 246 10.71 9.35 6.25
C CYS A 246 11.69 9.64 5.11
N LEU A 247 11.87 10.91 4.74
CA LEU A 247 12.58 11.33 3.53
C LEU A 247 14.07 11.59 3.75
N ARG A 248 14.53 11.81 4.98
CA ARG A 248 15.94 12.12 5.28
C ARG A 248 16.91 11.09 4.69
N CYS A 249 16.65 9.81 4.93
CA CYS A 249 17.50 8.75 4.39
C CYS A 249 17.38 8.61 2.86
N VAL A 250 16.26 9.01 2.27
CA VAL A 250 16.06 9.00 0.81
C VAL A 250 16.92 10.09 0.16
N PHE A 251 16.87 11.32 0.67
CA PHE A 251 17.68 12.42 0.14
C PHE A 251 19.19 12.16 0.27
N GLN A 252 19.63 11.46 1.31
CA GLN A 252 21.03 11.06 1.47
C GLN A 252 21.53 10.06 0.40
N THR A 253 20.62 9.35 -0.28
CA THR A 253 20.99 8.42 -1.37
C THR A 253 20.99 9.06 -2.75
N LEU A 254 20.45 10.28 -2.88
CA LEU A 254 20.39 10.97 -4.14
C LEU A 254 21.68 11.77 -4.40
N PRO A 255 22.08 11.91 -5.67
CA PRO A 255 23.01 12.96 -6.10
C PRO A 255 22.53 14.34 -5.61
N LYS A 256 23.47 15.23 -5.24
CA LYS A 256 23.14 16.53 -4.62
C LYS A 256 22.28 17.41 -5.52
N ASP A 257 22.63 17.48 -6.80
CA ASP A 257 21.90 18.16 -7.86
C ASP A 257 20.45 17.66 -7.96
N ARG A 258 20.26 16.34 -7.94
CA ARG A 258 18.90 15.76 -7.98
C ARG A 258 18.14 16.03 -6.69
N ALA A 259 18.77 15.87 -5.53
CA ALA A 259 18.16 16.16 -4.23
C ALA A 259 17.69 17.61 -4.12
N GLU A 260 18.45 18.56 -4.65
CA GLU A 260 18.09 19.97 -4.70
C GLU A 260 16.91 20.23 -5.65
N SER A 261 16.89 19.58 -6.82
CA SER A 261 15.83 19.76 -7.83
C SER A 261 14.43 19.31 -7.41
N ILE A 262 14.31 18.43 -6.40
CA ILE A 262 13.00 17.93 -5.98
C ILE A 262 12.29 18.98 -5.11
N ASP A 263 11.28 19.63 -5.68
CA ASP A 263 10.40 20.57 -4.99
C ASP A 263 9.03 19.92 -4.72
N PRO A 264 8.51 19.92 -3.48
CA PRO A 264 7.14 19.48 -3.20
C PRO A 264 6.07 20.24 -3.99
N SER A 265 6.34 21.47 -4.46
CA SER A 265 5.38 22.26 -5.25
C SER A 265 5.02 21.63 -6.60
N GLU A 266 5.92 20.83 -7.17
CA GLU A 266 5.74 20.14 -8.45
C GLU A 266 4.97 18.80 -8.31
N MET A 267 4.66 18.37 -7.07
CA MET A 267 4.02 17.07 -6.82
C MET A 267 2.51 17.12 -7.04
N ASP A 268 1.97 16.01 -7.57
CA ASP A 268 0.53 15.87 -7.79
C ASP A 268 -0.26 16.06 -6.48
N GLY A 269 -1.25 16.95 -6.53
CA GLY A 269 -2.11 17.30 -5.41
C GLY A 269 -1.62 18.43 -4.51
N TYR A 270 -0.44 19.01 -4.75
CA TYR A 270 0.09 20.14 -3.97
C TYR A 270 -0.85 21.36 -3.97
N ASP A 271 -1.47 21.68 -5.11
CA ASP A 271 -2.39 22.81 -5.25
C ASP A 271 -3.63 22.72 -4.36
N ASN A 272 -4.00 21.50 -3.95
CA ASN A 272 -5.16 21.25 -3.09
C ASN A 272 -4.86 21.46 -1.60
N LEU A 273 -3.63 21.85 -1.24
CA LEU A 273 -3.21 22.15 0.12
C LEU A 273 -3.58 23.59 0.51
N SER A 274 -3.93 23.77 1.78
CA SER A 274 -3.99 25.11 2.39
C SER A 274 -2.59 25.68 2.55
N ASP A 275 -2.45 26.99 2.64
CA ASP A 275 -1.14 27.66 2.79
C ASP A 275 -0.35 27.11 3.99
N LYS A 276 -1.04 26.84 5.12
CA LYS A 276 -0.42 26.21 6.28
C LYS A 276 0.11 24.81 5.99
N GLU A 277 -0.61 24.00 5.21
CA GLU A 277 -0.16 22.66 4.83
C GLU A 277 1.02 22.74 3.83
N LYS A 278 1.03 23.73 2.94
CA LYS A 278 2.14 24.04 2.02
C LYS A 278 3.41 24.43 2.77
N ASP A 279 3.28 25.24 3.82
CA ASP A 279 4.40 25.61 4.69
C ASP A 279 4.97 24.38 5.41
N ILE A 280 4.09 23.52 5.96
CA ILE A 280 4.50 22.29 6.65
C ILE A 280 5.30 21.38 5.71
N ILE A 281 4.76 21.07 4.52
CA ILE A 281 5.46 20.15 3.60
C ILE A 281 6.79 20.75 3.11
N THR A 282 6.83 22.05 2.82
CA THR A 282 8.05 22.74 2.38
C THR A 282 9.12 22.69 3.47
N ASN A 283 8.75 22.97 4.72
CA ASN A 283 9.66 22.88 5.85
C ASN A 283 10.17 21.46 6.08
N GLU A 284 9.29 20.46 6.00
CA GLU A 284 9.67 19.05 6.18
C GLU A 284 10.61 18.55 5.08
N PHE A 285 10.42 18.96 3.83
CA PHE A 285 11.38 18.70 2.74
C PHE A 285 12.72 19.37 2.99
N ARG A 286 12.71 20.63 3.44
CA ARG A 286 13.94 21.35 3.81
C ARG A 286 14.70 20.65 4.94
N THR A 287 13.99 20.22 5.99
CA THR A 287 14.57 19.43 7.08
C THR A 287 15.14 18.10 6.57
N ALA A 288 14.41 17.41 5.69
CA ALA A 288 14.84 16.14 5.13
C ALA A 288 16.14 16.26 4.32
N LYS A 289 16.33 17.37 3.60
CA LYS A 289 17.56 17.71 2.86
C LYS A 289 18.74 18.10 3.77
N GLY A 290 18.56 18.14 5.09
CA GLY A 290 19.61 18.49 6.05
C GLY A 290 19.63 19.96 6.45
N GLY A 291 18.58 20.73 6.18
CA GLY A 291 18.46 22.08 6.72
C GLY A 291 18.25 22.06 8.23
N ASP A 292 18.89 23.00 8.94
CA ASP A 292 18.69 23.20 10.37
C ASP A 292 17.25 23.65 10.66
N SER A 293 16.39 22.70 11.00
CA SER A 293 15.03 23.02 11.42
C SER A 293 14.97 23.20 12.93
N LYS A 294 14.60 24.40 13.37
CA LYS A 294 13.97 24.60 14.68
C LYS A 294 12.63 23.88 14.64
N ARG A 295 12.58 22.66 15.18
CA ARG A 295 11.32 21.95 15.42
C ARG A 295 10.62 22.71 16.54
N GLU A 296 9.74 23.65 16.20
CA GLU A 296 8.86 24.22 17.21
C GLU A 296 7.92 23.09 17.63
N ASP A 297 8.00 22.70 18.90
CA ASP A 297 7.19 21.65 19.49
C ASP A 297 5.71 22.06 19.45
N PHE A 298 5.05 21.79 18.32
CA PHE A 298 3.60 21.80 18.18
C PHE A 298 3.04 20.61 18.97
N SER A 299 3.08 20.73 20.30
CA SER A 299 2.32 19.89 21.20
C SER A 299 0.83 20.08 20.88
N GLY A 300 0.23 19.02 20.32
CA GLY A 300 -1.15 19.02 19.87
C GLY A 300 -2.12 19.11 21.05
N ASP A 301 -2.56 20.33 21.37
CA ASP A 301 -3.70 20.53 22.26
C ASP A 301 -4.99 20.18 21.51
N SER A 302 -5.47 18.97 21.77
CA SER A 302 -6.70 18.45 21.20
C SER A 302 -7.92 18.97 21.97
N ASN A 303 -8.51 20.03 21.44
CA ASN A 303 -9.96 20.18 21.28
C ASN A 303 -10.83 20.21 22.57
N LYS A 304 -10.93 21.40 23.21
CA LYS A 304 -12.09 21.76 24.04
C LYS A 304 -13.13 22.52 23.22
N LYS A 305 -14.16 21.77 22.83
CA LYS A 305 -15.43 22.20 22.20
C LYS A 305 -15.98 23.51 22.79
N LYS A 306 -16.08 24.58 21.99
CA LYS A 306 -16.97 25.72 22.27
C LYS A 306 -17.75 26.10 20.99
N LYS A 307 -19.07 26.07 21.12
CA LYS A 307 -20.08 26.52 20.16
C LYS A 307 -20.12 28.06 20.09
N SER A 308 -20.76 28.54 19.01
CA SER A 308 -21.18 29.92 18.63
C SER A 308 -20.19 30.64 17.72
N GLY A 309 -20.54 31.22 16.57
CA GLY A 309 -21.81 31.44 15.90
C GLY A 309 -21.56 32.10 14.53
N GLU A 310 -22.58 32.04 13.67
CA GLU A 310 -22.98 32.90 12.54
C GLU A 310 -22.01 33.73 11.65
N HIS A 311 -22.45 33.81 10.37
CA HIS A 311 -22.03 34.66 9.24
C HIS A 311 -20.65 34.32 8.60
N SER A 312 -20.43 34.35 7.28
CA SER A 312 -21.13 34.94 6.15
C SER A 312 -20.70 34.22 4.86
N SER A 313 -21.63 34.06 3.93
CA SER A 313 -21.42 33.61 2.55
C SER A 313 -20.55 34.60 1.76
N ARG A 314 -19.49 34.13 1.12
CA ARG A 314 -18.83 34.84 0.02
C ARG A 314 -18.43 33.88 -1.08
N GLU A 315 -19.32 33.75 -2.07
CA GLU A 315 -18.97 33.23 -3.38
C GLU A 315 -17.88 34.13 -3.99
N LYS A 316 -16.77 33.53 -4.40
CA LYS A 316 -15.75 34.20 -5.21
C LYS A 316 -15.63 33.44 -6.52
N LYS A 317 -16.21 34.04 -7.54
CA LYS A 317 -16.24 33.64 -8.95
C LYS A 317 -14.92 34.08 -9.57
N SER A 318 -14.02 33.15 -9.90
CA SER A 318 -12.88 33.39 -10.78
C SER A 318 -13.15 32.68 -12.10
N GLY A 319 -13.47 33.48 -13.12
CA GLY A 319 -13.64 33.01 -14.48
C GLY A 319 -12.29 32.89 -15.15
N GLU A 320 -11.91 31.66 -15.44
CA GLU A 320 -10.99 31.32 -16.51
C GLU A 320 -11.86 30.54 -17.52
N GLN A 321 -11.94 31.08 -18.73
CA GLN A 321 -12.89 30.67 -19.74
C GLN A 321 -12.29 29.47 -20.47
N ASP A 322 -12.36 28.30 -19.83
CA ASP A 322 -12.17 27.02 -20.51
C ASP A 322 -13.38 26.80 -21.43
N ASP A 323 -13.15 26.73 -22.74
CA ASP A 323 -14.14 26.43 -23.77
C ASP A 323 -14.69 24.97 -23.69
N ASN A 324 -14.53 24.31 -22.54
CA ASN A 324 -15.03 22.97 -22.31
C ASN A 324 -16.51 23.03 -21.91
N ALA A 325 -17.32 22.17 -22.53
CA ALA A 325 -18.72 22.04 -22.17
C ALA A 325 -18.85 21.65 -20.68
N PRO A 326 -19.86 22.20 -19.97
CA PRO A 326 -19.99 22.01 -18.53
C PRO A 326 -20.19 20.55 -18.16
N GLN A 327 -19.43 20.08 -17.17
CA GLN A 327 -19.53 18.73 -16.63
C GLN A 327 -20.90 18.51 -15.94
N PRO A 328 -21.49 17.32 -16.01
CA PRO A 328 -22.71 17.01 -15.26
C PRO A 328 -22.50 17.12 -13.76
N VAL A 329 -23.40 17.87 -13.12
CA VAL A 329 -23.41 18.09 -11.66
C VAL A 329 -23.80 16.79 -10.95
N SER A 330 -23.11 16.49 -9.85
CA SER A 330 -23.43 15.34 -9.01
C SER A 330 -24.83 15.48 -8.39
N GLY A 331 -25.59 14.39 -8.34
CA GLY A 331 -26.89 14.30 -7.66
C GLY A 331 -28.11 14.26 -8.58
N LYS A 332 -27.96 14.47 -9.90
CA LYS A 332 -29.04 14.30 -10.88
C LYS A 332 -28.54 13.50 -12.10
N GLY A 333 -29.43 12.72 -12.71
CA GLY A 333 -29.21 12.17 -14.04
C GLY A 333 -29.18 13.31 -15.05
N SER A 334 -28.08 13.44 -15.80
CA SER A 334 -27.88 14.52 -16.75
C SER A 334 -28.35 14.17 -18.15
N ASN A 335 -28.49 12.87 -18.45
CA ASN A 335 -28.85 12.38 -19.78
C ASN A 335 -27.94 12.91 -20.89
N LEU A 336 -26.70 13.29 -20.55
CA LEU A 336 -25.76 13.86 -21.50
C LEU A 336 -25.15 12.75 -22.37
N SER A 337 -25.18 12.96 -23.67
CA SER A 337 -24.41 12.23 -24.67
C SER A 337 -23.29 13.13 -25.22
N GLY A 338 -22.16 12.54 -25.60
CA GLY A 338 -21.07 13.30 -26.23
C GLY A 338 -19.70 12.69 -26.02
N ALA A 339 -18.72 13.25 -26.73
CA ALA A 339 -17.32 12.94 -26.54
C ALA A 339 -16.82 13.52 -25.21
N VAL A 340 -15.99 12.76 -24.51
CA VAL A 340 -15.36 13.14 -23.24
C VAL A 340 -13.88 12.84 -23.29
N ALA A 341 -13.11 13.61 -22.52
CA ALA A 341 -11.70 13.37 -22.28
C ALA A 341 -11.43 13.23 -20.77
N TRP A 342 -10.43 12.41 -20.40
CA TRP A 342 -9.99 12.23 -19.00
C TRP A 342 -8.51 11.95 -18.89
N LYS A 343 -7.91 12.25 -17.72
CA LYS A 343 -6.51 11.92 -17.42
C LYS A 343 -6.37 10.50 -16.85
N TRP A 344 -5.46 9.70 -17.42
CA TRP A 344 -5.06 8.39 -16.90
C TRP A 344 -3.55 8.23 -17.06
N GLY A 345 -2.82 8.09 -15.95
CA GLY A 345 -1.37 7.83 -15.97
C GLY A 345 -0.59 8.90 -16.76
N GLY A 346 -0.87 10.18 -16.50
CA GLY A 346 -0.25 11.32 -17.19
C GLY A 346 -0.78 11.58 -18.61
N LYS A 347 -1.47 10.63 -19.25
CA LYS A 347 -1.99 10.76 -20.61
C LYS A 347 -3.46 11.19 -20.63
N THR A 348 -3.83 12.03 -21.60
CA THR A 348 -5.24 12.33 -21.89
C THR A 348 -5.82 11.20 -22.74
N CYS A 349 -6.95 10.65 -22.29
CA CYS A 349 -7.69 9.58 -22.95
C CYS A 349 -9.06 10.11 -23.40
N TYR A 350 -9.65 9.48 -24.42
CA TYR A 350 -10.90 9.93 -25.04
C TYR A 350 -11.93 8.79 -25.16
N GLY A 351 -13.20 9.14 -25.16
CA GLY A 351 -14.31 8.19 -25.33
C GLY A 351 -15.66 8.88 -25.46
N ASN A 352 -16.72 8.09 -25.61
CA ASN A 352 -18.10 8.58 -25.73
C ASN A 352 -18.91 8.20 -24.49
N LEU A 353 -19.71 9.12 -23.95
CA LEU A 353 -20.59 8.84 -22.81
C LEU A 353 -21.66 7.80 -23.15
N LEU A 354 -21.93 6.93 -22.18
CA LEU A 354 -22.98 5.91 -22.21
C LEU A 354 -24.13 6.37 -21.33
N GLN A 355 -25.10 7.07 -21.93
CA GLN A 355 -26.26 7.62 -21.24
C GLN A 355 -27.04 6.57 -20.44
N SER A 356 -27.22 5.37 -21.03
CA SER A 356 -27.96 4.26 -20.41
C SER A 356 -27.34 3.72 -19.11
N LYS A 357 -26.07 4.03 -18.85
CA LYS A 357 -25.36 3.58 -17.64
C LYS A 357 -25.18 4.69 -16.61
N GLU A 358 -25.66 5.90 -16.87
CA GLU A 358 -25.46 7.02 -15.97
C GLU A 358 -26.12 6.80 -14.59
N THR A 359 -25.41 7.17 -13.52
CA THR A 359 -25.95 7.16 -12.15
C THR A 359 -25.93 8.57 -11.57
N ASN A 360 -26.54 8.76 -10.39
CA ASN A 360 -26.53 10.06 -9.71
C ASN A 360 -25.11 10.58 -9.40
N SER A 361 -24.11 9.71 -9.26
CA SER A 361 -22.74 10.07 -8.87
C SER A 361 -21.67 9.80 -9.94
N HIS A 362 -21.96 8.96 -10.94
CA HIS A 362 -20.98 8.56 -11.95
C HIS A 362 -21.57 8.61 -13.36
N CYS A 363 -20.72 8.98 -14.30
CA CYS A 363 -20.90 8.77 -15.73
C CYS A 363 -20.04 7.59 -16.19
N TYR A 364 -20.39 7.00 -17.33
CA TYR A 364 -19.60 5.94 -17.95
C TYR A 364 -19.26 6.33 -19.37
N ALA A 365 -18.01 6.11 -19.77
CA ALA A 365 -17.54 6.40 -21.12
C ALA A 365 -16.98 5.14 -21.78
N ARG A 366 -17.30 4.90 -23.05
CA ARG A 366 -16.70 3.84 -23.85
C ARG A 366 -15.49 4.39 -24.60
N THR A 367 -14.33 3.75 -24.45
CA THR A 367 -13.12 4.07 -25.21
C THR A 367 -13.26 3.64 -26.67
N LYS A 368 -12.38 4.14 -27.55
CA LYS A 368 -12.27 3.63 -28.95
C LYS A 368 -12.07 2.10 -29.01
N THR A 369 -11.39 1.53 -28.01
CA THR A 369 -11.16 0.08 -27.87
C THR A 369 -12.33 -0.68 -27.22
N GLY A 370 -13.50 -0.06 -27.07
CA GLY A 370 -14.69 -0.69 -26.49
C GLY A 370 -14.72 -0.85 -24.97
N LYS A 371 -13.61 -0.55 -24.26
CA LYS A 371 -13.53 -0.63 -22.79
C LYS A 371 -14.36 0.48 -22.13
N ILE A 372 -15.05 0.16 -21.04
CA ILE A 372 -15.86 1.14 -20.29
C ILE A 372 -15.04 1.73 -19.14
N LYS A 373 -15.03 3.05 -19.01
CA LYS A 373 -14.43 3.81 -17.91
C LYS A 373 -15.51 4.45 -17.06
N THR A 374 -15.32 4.41 -15.75
CA THR A 374 -16.18 5.08 -14.78
C THR A 374 -15.61 6.45 -14.47
N LEU A 375 -16.41 7.49 -14.67
CA LEU A 375 -16.04 8.89 -14.47
C LEU A 375 -16.89 9.47 -13.34
N VAL A 376 -16.25 9.98 -12.28
CA VAL A 376 -16.98 10.54 -11.13
C VAL A 376 -17.43 11.95 -11.47
N LYS A 377 -18.74 12.25 -11.37
CA LYS A 377 -19.29 13.58 -11.66
C LYS A 377 -18.68 14.66 -10.76
N GLY A 378 -18.43 15.84 -11.31
CA GLY A 378 -17.86 16.98 -10.58
C GLY A 378 -16.38 16.84 -10.23
N LYS A 379 -15.64 15.96 -10.91
CA LYS A 379 -14.18 15.85 -10.74
C LYS A 379 -13.45 16.45 -11.92
N SER A 380 -12.37 17.18 -11.63
CA SER A 380 -11.53 17.89 -12.61
C SER A 380 -10.68 17.00 -13.52
N HIS A 381 -10.55 15.69 -13.22
CA HIS A 381 -9.73 14.79 -14.04
C HIS A 381 -10.38 14.41 -15.36
N TRP A 382 -11.60 14.88 -15.66
CA TRP A 382 -12.28 14.66 -16.92
C TRP A 382 -13.23 15.80 -17.27
N TRP A 383 -13.47 16.00 -18.57
CA TRP A 383 -14.30 17.07 -19.09
C TRP A 383 -15.03 16.62 -20.36
N MET A 384 -16.12 17.32 -20.69
CA MET A 384 -16.82 17.15 -21.95
C MET A 384 -16.04 17.86 -23.04
N MET A 385 -15.89 17.22 -24.20
CA MET A 385 -15.36 17.87 -25.40
C MET A 385 -16.49 18.70 -26.03
N ALA A 386 -16.18 19.87 -26.59
CA ALA A 386 -17.12 20.58 -27.44
C ALA A 386 -17.50 19.70 -28.64
N ALA A 387 -18.80 19.68 -28.96
CA ALA A 387 -19.36 18.87 -30.04
C ALA A 387 -18.94 19.36 -31.42
#